data_AF-A0A1R4IPT7-F1
#
_entry.id   AF-A0A1R4IPT7-F1
#
_cell.length_a   1.000
_cell.length_b   1.000
_cell.length_c   1.000
_cell.angle_alpha   90.00
_cell.angle_beta   90.00
_cell.angle_gamma   90.00
#
_symmetry.space_group_name_H-M   'P 1'
#
loop_
_entity.id
_entity.type
_entity.pdbx_description
1 polymer ?
#
loop_
_entity_poly.entity_id
_entity_poly.type
_entity_poly.pdbx_seq_one_letter_code
_entity_poly.pdbx_strand_id
1 'polypeptide(L)'
;MTHQPPHAPGSPDDGRLQRQERRLVRRARPKAWLPFVVTAALGLALVAWVLLALPGLPEQIPTHWGPSGSPDAWAGTSFGAVAQGALIGLGSAAALAVVAALAPSLSTTPQDRSGWARVRGHGLHFGMVSALGWISLLILLAAAPTTVHVLLGRTAGLPWWLMPLVFTGLMVGVFAALSLSMRHWRRWSEDVATELGHHASAQERAEEERWTATGMMNDPDEPNIVVNKREGYGVGTTVNIGSPGGRRLYRGFVLVFAVGLPAVLWITAWPG
;
A
#
# COMPACT_ATOMS: atom_id res chain seq x y z
N MET A 1 1.35 35.12 30.58
CA MET A 1 0.90 33.97 29.76
C MET A 1 -0.52 33.63 30.20
N THR A 2 -1.50 34.06 29.42
CA THR A 2 -2.93 33.86 29.70
C THR A 2 -3.31 32.42 29.36
N HIS A 3 -3.58 31.61 30.38
CA HIS A 3 -4.12 30.27 30.23
C HIS A 3 -5.55 30.38 29.70
N GLN A 4 -5.75 30.12 28.41
CA GLN A 4 -7.08 30.03 27.83
C GLN A 4 -7.69 28.69 28.27
N PRO A 5 -8.90 28.68 28.88
CA PRO A 5 -9.51 27.44 29.33
C PRO A 5 -9.88 26.56 28.11
N PRO A 6 -9.92 25.23 28.27
CA PRO A 6 -10.35 24.33 27.21
C PRO A 6 -11.78 24.69 26.77
N HIS A 7 -11.98 24.77 25.46
CA HIS A 7 -13.27 25.11 24.86
C HIS A 7 -14.36 24.16 25.35
N ALA A 8 -15.46 24.72 25.86
CA ALA A 8 -16.62 23.96 26.29
C ALA A 8 -17.30 23.31 25.06
N PRO A 9 -17.53 21.99 25.07
CA PRO A 9 -18.10 21.27 23.93
C PRO A 9 -19.49 21.82 23.59
N GLY A 10 -19.66 22.25 22.33
CA GLY A 10 -20.92 22.82 21.82
C GLY A 10 -20.87 24.32 21.54
N SER A 11 -19.69 24.93 21.61
CA SER A 11 -19.51 26.33 21.25
C SER A 11 -19.65 26.56 19.73
N PRO A 12 -20.05 27.77 19.27
CA PRO A 12 -20.12 28.11 17.84
C PRO A 12 -18.80 27.87 17.09
N ASP A 13 -17.67 27.96 17.79
CA ASP A 13 -16.33 27.72 17.28
C ASP A 13 -16.04 26.22 17.05
N ASP A 14 -16.55 25.33 17.91
CA ASP A 14 -16.45 23.87 17.68
C ASP A 14 -17.15 23.46 16.38
N GLY A 15 -18.33 24.03 16.13
CA GLY A 15 -19.07 23.78 14.88
C GLY A 15 -18.32 24.28 13.65
N ARG A 16 -17.55 25.38 13.78
CA ARG A 16 -16.72 25.92 12.69
C ARG A 16 -15.50 25.04 12.42
N LEU A 17 -14.77 24.64 13.47
CA LEU A 17 -13.61 23.77 13.37
C LEU A 17 -13.98 22.41 12.79
N GLN A 18 -15.09 21.80 13.23
CA GLN A 18 -15.58 20.54 12.65
C GLN A 18 -15.93 20.66 11.17
N ARG A 19 -16.52 21.79 10.74
CA ARG A 19 -16.79 22.04 9.31
C ARG A 19 -15.50 22.19 8.50
N GLN A 20 -14.49 22.86 9.06
CA GLN A 20 -13.19 23.00 8.40
C GLN A 20 -12.46 21.66 8.30
N GLU A 21 -12.42 20.86 9.37
CA GLU A 21 -11.89 19.50 9.39
C GLU A 21 -12.55 18.65 8.29
N ARG A 22 -13.88 18.60 8.24
CA ARG A 22 -14.64 17.86 7.20
C ARG A 22 -14.28 18.32 5.79
N ARG A 23 -14.08 19.62 5.57
CA ARG A 23 -13.69 20.16 4.26
C ARG A 23 -12.28 19.71 3.86
N LEU A 24 -11.33 19.75 4.79
CA LEU A 24 -9.94 19.31 4.55
C LEU A 24 -9.88 17.81 4.27
N VAL A 25 -10.56 17.00 5.09
CA VAL A 25 -10.68 15.54 4.90
C VAL A 25 -11.33 15.21 3.55
N ARG A 26 -12.42 15.89 3.18
CA ARG A 26 -13.10 15.69 1.88
C ARG A 26 -12.20 16.02 0.68
N ARG A 27 -11.34 17.04 0.80
CA ARG A 27 -10.37 17.41 -0.25
C ARG A 27 -9.22 16.42 -0.35
N ALA A 28 -8.80 15.85 0.77
CA ALA A 28 -7.68 14.94 0.84
C ALA A 28 -8.05 13.52 0.38
N ARG A 29 -9.27 13.07 0.70
CA ARG A 29 -9.78 11.74 0.34
C ARG A 29 -9.50 11.32 -1.11
N PRO A 30 -9.90 12.07 -2.16
CA PRO A 30 -9.65 11.62 -3.54
C PRO A 30 -8.17 11.45 -3.87
N LYS A 31 -7.27 12.21 -3.23
CA LYS A 31 -5.81 12.08 -3.43
C LYS A 31 -5.29 10.76 -2.88
N ALA A 32 -5.83 10.29 -1.74
CA ALA A 32 -5.46 8.99 -1.17
C ALA A 32 -5.86 7.83 -2.09
N TRP A 33 -6.97 7.99 -2.81
CA TRP A 33 -7.52 7.00 -3.74
C TRP A 33 -6.95 7.07 -5.16
N LEU A 34 -6.19 8.13 -5.49
CA LEU A 34 -5.63 8.33 -6.83
C LEU A 34 -4.84 7.11 -7.34
N PRO A 35 -4.01 6.41 -6.55
CA PRO A 35 -3.27 5.25 -7.06
C PRO A 35 -4.19 4.10 -7.52
N PHE A 36 -5.35 3.89 -6.88
CA PHE A 36 -6.34 2.93 -7.35
C PHE A 36 -6.96 3.36 -8.67
N VAL A 37 -7.28 4.64 -8.83
CA VAL A 37 -7.83 5.18 -10.09
C VAL A 37 -6.82 5.01 -11.24
N VAL A 38 -5.54 5.29 -10.99
CA VAL A 38 -4.47 5.09 -11.96
C VAL A 38 -4.33 3.61 -12.33
N THR A 39 -4.37 2.72 -11.33
CA THR A 39 -4.32 1.27 -11.55
C THR A 39 -5.49 0.79 -12.40
N ALA A 40 -6.71 1.23 -12.07
CA ALA A 40 -7.91 0.87 -12.82
C ALA A 40 -7.85 1.39 -14.26
N ALA A 41 -7.44 2.64 -14.47
CA ALA A 41 -7.32 3.23 -15.80
C ALA A 41 -6.31 2.47 -16.67
N LEU A 42 -5.13 2.16 -16.13
CA LEU A 42 -4.10 1.39 -16.84
C LEU A 42 -4.54 -0.05 -17.13
N GLY A 43 -5.15 -0.71 -16.14
CA GLY A 43 -5.66 -2.08 -16.32
C GLY A 43 -6.77 -2.17 -17.35
N LEU A 44 -7.71 -1.22 -17.33
CA LEU A 44 -8.78 -1.12 -18.33
C LEU A 44 -8.24 -0.78 -19.73
N ALA A 45 -7.22 0.08 -19.82
CA ALA A 45 -6.55 0.35 -21.09
C ALA A 45 -5.86 -0.89 -21.65
N LEU A 46 -5.20 -1.71 -20.81
CA LEU A 46 -4.64 -2.99 -21.23
C LEU A 46 -5.72 -3.96 -21.69
N VAL A 47 -6.83 -4.09 -20.97
CA VAL A 47 -7.97 -4.93 -21.39
C VAL A 47 -8.55 -4.46 -22.73
N ALA A 48 -8.70 -3.16 -22.93
CA ALA A 48 -9.16 -2.61 -24.20
C ALA A 48 -8.18 -2.94 -25.35
N TRP A 49 -6.88 -2.83 -25.11
CA TRP A 49 -5.87 -3.22 -26.10
C TRP A 49 -5.94 -4.72 -26.41
N VAL A 50 -6.13 -5.58 -25.40
CA VAL A 50 -6.35 -7.02 -25.63
C VAL A 50 -7.52 -7.25 -26.58
N LEU A 51 -8.68 -6.63 -26.32
CA LEU A 51 -9.87 -6.79 -27.16
C LEU A 51 -9.62 -6.37 -28.62
N LEU A 52 -8.86 -5.29 -28.83
CA LEU A 52 -8.53 -4.77 -30.16
C LEU A 52 -7.50 -5.64 -30.90
N ALA A 53 -6.52 -6.19 -30.17
CA ALA A 53 -5.44 -6.97 -30.76
C ALA A 53 -5.81 -8.45 -30.98
N LEU A 54 -6.78 -8.98 -30.22
CA LEU A 54 -7.11 -10.41 -30.18
C LEU A 54 -7.28 -11.07 -31.57
N PRO A 55 -7.95 -10.46 -32.56
CA PRO A 55 -8.13 -11.08 -33.88
C PRO A 55 -6.83 -11.27 -34.68
N GLY A 56 -5.78 -10.51 -34.37
CA GLY A 56 -4.49 -10.53 -35.07
C GLY A 56 -3.40 -11.35 -34.37
N LEU A 57 -3.71 -11.98 -33.25
CA LEU A 57 -2.75 -12.79 -32.49
C LEU A 57 -2.60 -14.20 -33.10
N PRO A 58 -1.43 -14.85 -32.91
CA PRO A 58 -1.22 -16.23 -33.36
C PRO A 58 -2.19 -17.19 -32.67
N GLU A 59 -2.39 -18.38 -33.23
CA GLU A 59 -3.29 -19.40 -32.65
C GLU A 59 -2.86 -19.84 -31.24
N GLN A 60 -1.55 -19.82 -30.97
CA GLN A 60 -0.98 -20.10 -29.64
C GLN A 60 -0.09 -18.95 -29.17
N ILE A 61 -0.16 -18.67 -27.88
CA ILE A 61 0.62 -17.64 -27.20
C ILE A 61 1.32 -18.21 -25.96
N PRO A 62 2.48 -17.65 -25.59
CA PRO A 62 3.08 -17.93 -24.31
C PRO A 62 2.21 -17.34 -23.18
N THR A 63 2.03 -18.10 -22.10
CA THR A 63 1.24 -17.69 -20.93
C THR A 63 2.04 -17.65 -19.64
N HIS A 64 3.23 -18.27 -19.64
CA HIS A 64 4.18 -18.20 -18.54
C HIS A 64 5.62 -18.11 -19.08
N TRP A 65 6.47 -17.46 -18.30
CA TRP A 65 7.90 -17.31 -18.57
C TRP A 65 8.66 -17.70 -17.32
N GLY A 66 9.65 -18.57 -17.49
CA GLY A 66 10.56 -18.93 -16.42
C GLY A 66 11.48 -17.77 -16.01
N PRO A 67 12.30 -17.97 -14.96
CA PRO A 67 13.25 -16.96 -14.48
C PRO A 67 14.17 -16.39 -15.55
N SER A 68 14.61 -17.20 -16.52
CA SER A 68 15.47 -16.81 -17.64
C SER A 68 14.77 -15.97 -18.72
N GLY A 69 13.47 -15.70 -18.56
CA GLY A 69 12.65 -15.05 -19.59
C GLY A 69 12.29 -15.98 -20.76
N SER A 70 12.59 -17.28 -20.70
CA SER A 70 12.13 -18.24 -21.70
C SER A 70 10.67 -18.65 -21.46
N PRO A 71 9.82 -18.74 -22.49
CA PRO A 71 8.47 -19.27 -22.32
C PRO A 71 8.52 -20.76 -21.98
N ASP A 72 7.81 -21.17 -20.94
CA ASP A 72 7.74 -22.55 -20.45
C ASP A 72 6.29 -23.07 -20.36
N ALA A 73 5.29 -22.21 -20.61
CA ALA A 73 3.89 -22.59 -20.80
C ALA A 73 3.24 -21.82 -21.94
N TRP A 74 2.33 -22.50 -22.64
CA TRP A 74 1.62 -22.01 -23.82
C TRP A 74 0.14 -22.35 -23.73
N ALA A 75 -0.70 -21.55 -24.36
CA ALA A 75 -2.13 -21.83 -24.49
C ALA A 75 -2.68 -21.35 -25.83
N GLY A 76 -3.83 -21.90 -26.22
CA GLY A 76 -4.62 -21.37 -27.32
C GLY A 76 -5.06 -19.94 -27.04
N THR A 77 -4.97 -19.09 -28.05
CA THR A 77 -5.32 -17.67 -27.92
C THR A 77 -6.79 -17.50 -27.57
N SER A 78 -7.01 -16.80 -26.46
CA SER A 78 -8.31 -16.42 -25.97
C SER A 78 -8.19 -15.10 -25.22
N PHE A 79 -9.32 -14.39 -25.06
CA PHE A 79 -9.35 -13.18 -24.24
C PHE A 79 -8.75 -13.43 -22.85
N GLY A 80 -9.15 -14.51 -22.19
CA GLY A 80 -8.66 -14.85 -20.84
C GLY A 80 -7.16 -15.09 -20.79
N ALA A 81 -6.60 -15.82 -21.77
CA ALA A 81 -5.17 -16.12 -21.82
C ALA A 81 -4.32 -14.86 -22.01
N VAL A 82 -4.73 -13.94 -22.91
CA VAL A 82 -4.00 -12.69 -23.16
C VAL A 82 -4.20 -11.68 -22.01
N ALA A 83 -5.43 -11.56 -21.52
CA ALA A 83 -5.80 -10.58 -20.49
C ALA A 83 -5.43 -11.00 -19.07
N GLN A 84 -4.92 -12.22 -18.84
CA GLN A 84 -4.65 -12.76 -17.49
C GLN A 84 -3.91 -11.78 -16.59
N GLY A 85 -2.81 -11.19 -17.06
CA GLY A 85 -2.03 -10.23 -16.27
C GLY A 85 -2.82 -8.97 -15.89
N ALA A 86 -3.56 -8.40 -16.84
CA ALA A 86 -4.42 -7.25 -16.59
C ALA A 86 -5.57 -7.58 -15.63
N LEU A 87 -6.17 -8.76 -15.75
CA LEU A 87 -7.24 -9.24 -14.87
C LEU A 87 -6.75 -9.49 -13.45
N ILE A 88 -5.57 -10.06 -13.27
CA ILE A 88 -4.93 -10.22 -11.94
C ILE A 88 -4.69 -8.84 -11.31
N GLY A 89 -4.16 -7.89 -12.07
CA GLY A 89 -3.93 -6.52 -11.58
C GLY A 89 -5.22 -5.81 -11.17
N LEU A 90 -6.25 -5.85 -12.03
CA LEU A 90 -7.57 -5.26 -11.75
C LEU A 90 -8.29 -5.96 -10.59
N GLY A 91 -8.26 -7.29 -10.54
CA GLY A 91 -8.86 -8.08 -9.46
C GLY A 91 -8.18 -7.80 -8.11
N SER A 92 -6.86 -7.73 -8.09
CA SER A 92 -6.08 -7.35 -6.90
C SER A 92 -6.42 -5.92 -6.45
N ALA A 93 -6.51 -4.97 -7.39
CA ALA A 93 -6.91 -3.60 -7.11
C ALA A 93 -8.32 -3.52 -6.52
N ALA A 94 -9.28 -4.25 -7.08
CA ALA A 94 -10.65 -4.30 -6.58
C ALA A 94 -10.70 -4.89 -5.15
N ALA A 95 -10.04 -6.02 -4.91
CA ALA A 95 -9.99 -6.65 -3.60
C ALA A 95 -9.35 -5.73 -2.55
N LEU A 96 -8.20 -5.12 -2.86
CA LEU A 96 -7.52 -4.21 -1.94
C LEU A 96 -8.30 -2.91 -1.73
N ALA A 97 -9.01 -2.40 -2.75
CA ALA A 97 -9.90 -1.25 -2.62
C ALA A 97 -11.07 -1.55 -1.66
N VAL A 98 -11.65 -2.76 -1.74
CA VAL A 98 -12.69 -3.20 -0.81
C VAL A 98 -12.15 -3.27 0.62
N VAL A 99 -10.98 -3.89 0.83
CA VAL A 99 -10.32 -3.92 2.15
C VAL A 99 -10.10 -2.50 2.67
N ALA A 100 -9.58 -1.60 1.83
CA ALA A 100 -9.34 -0.22 2.19
C ALA A 100 -10.63 0.54 2.56
N ALA A 101 -11.73 0.29 1.84
CA ALA A 101 -13.03 0.90 2.09
C ALA A 101 -13.70 0.38 3.38
N LEU A 102 -13.49 -0.89 3.73
CA LEU A 102 -14.06 -1.54 4.92
C LEU A 102 -13.22 -1.33 6.19
N ALA A 103 -11.93 -0.99 6.07
CA ALA A 103 -11.06 -0.82 7.24
C ALA A 103 -11.62 0.11 8.35
N PRO A 104 -12.30 1.24 8.02
CA PRO A 104 -12.92 2.08 9.05
C PRO A 104 -14.07 1.42 9.82
N SER A 105 -14.87 0.55 9.17
CA SER A 105 -16.02 -0.09 9.83
C SER A 105 -15.63 -1.24 10.75
N LEU A 106 -14.43 -1.80 10.56
CA LEU A 106 -13.86 -2.86 11.40
C LEU A 106 -13.07 -2.32 12.60
N SER A 107 -12.89 -1.00 12.69
CA SER A 107 -12.10 -0.36 13.73
C SER A 107 -13.00 0.13 14.87
N THR A 108 -12.82 -0.41 16.07
CA THR A 108 -13.45 0.12 17.29
C THR A 108 -12.76 1.42 17.68
N THR A 109 -13.29 2.54 17.18
CA THR A 109 -12.77 3.87 17.48
C THR A 109 -13.52 4.45 18.68
N PRO A 110 -12.83 4.76 19.81
CA PRO A 110 -13.46 5.41 20.95
C PRO A 110 -14.12 6.74 20.53
N GLN A 111 -15.32 7.03 21.07
CA GLN A 111 -16.07 8.24 20.73
C GLN A 111 -15.42 9.53 21.25
N ASP A 112 -14.65 9.47 22.35
CA ASP A 112 -14.05 10.64 23.02
C ASP A 112 -12.61 10.95 22.58
N ARG A 113 -12.33 10.90 21.27
CA ARG A 113 -11.01 11.29 20.76
C ARG A 113 -10.83 12.81 20.71
N SER A 114 -9.66 13.27 21.17
CA SER A 114 -9.21 14.65 20.95
C SER A 114 -9.22 15.01 19.46
N GLY A 115 -9.32 16.31 19.14
CA GLY A 115 -9.26 16.77 17.75
C GLY A 115 -8.00 16.33 17.03
N TRP A 116 -6.87 16.31 17.74
CA TRP A 116 -5.60 15.83 17.23
C TRP A 116 -5.65 14.34 16.87
N ALA A 117 -6.17 13.49 17.77
CA ALA A 117 -6.26 12.05 17.56
C ALA A 117 -7.20 11.67 16.41
N ARG A 118 -8.27 12.45 16.18
CA ARG A 118 -9.18 12.26 15.03
C ARG A 118 -8.48 12.53 13.70
N VAL A 119 -7.86 13.71 13.56
CA VAL A 119 -7.11 14.08 12.34
C VAL A 119 -5.99 13.07 12.07
N ARG A 120 -5.30 12.62 13.13
CA ARG A 120 -4.28 11.59 13.02
C ARG A 120 -4.82 10.27 12.48
N GLY A 121 -5.98 9.85 12.96
CA GLY A 121 -6.71 8.68 12.46
C GLY A 121 -7.01 8.77 10.96
N HIS A 122 -7.43 9.95 10.46
CA HIS A 122 -7.62 10.16 9.02
C HIS A 122 -6.32 10.03 8.22
N GLY A 123 -5.21 10.59 8.72
CA GLY A 123 -3.91 10.46 8.07
C GLY A 123 -3.46 9.01 7.93
N LEU A 124 -3.64 8.21 8.97
CA LEU A 124 -3.28 6.79 8.94
C LEU A 124 -4.16 6.00 7.96
N HIS A 125 -5.46 6.26 7.95
CA HIS A 125 -6.38 5.65 7.00
C HIS A 125 -6.01 6.01 5.56
N PHE A 126 -5.76 7.29 5.27
CA PHE A 126 -5.32 7.72 3.94
C PHE A 126 -3.95 7.15 3.55
N GLY A 127 -3.04 7.02 4.51
CA GLY A 127 -1.76 6.33 4.36
C GLY A 127 -1.95 4.89 3.90
N MET A 128 -2.80 4.13 4.59
CA MET A 128 -3.10 2.74 4.24
C MET A 128 -3.80 2.61 2.89
N VAL A 129 -4.84 3.42 2.62
CA VAL A 129 -5.53 3.44 1.32
C VAL A 129 -4.54 3.72 0.19
N SER A 130 -3.71 4.75 0.33
CA SER A 130 -2.72 5.11 -0.67
C SER A 130 -1.67 4.02 -0.88
N ALA A 131 -1.18 3.42 0.20
CA ALA A 131 -0.21 2.32 0.12
C ALA A 131 -0.78 1.12 -0.63
N LEU A 132 -2.00 0.68 -0.28
CA LEU A 132 -2.68 -0.43 -0.96
C LEU A 132 -2.93 -0.13 -2.45
N GLY A 133 -3.26 1.12 -2.78
CA GLY A 133 -3.41 1.53 -4.18
C GLY A 133 -2.09 1.48 -4.96
N TRP A 134 -0.98 1.92 -4.37
CA TRP A 134 0.35 1.80 -5.00
C TRP A 134 0.81 0.35 -5.13
N ILE A 135 0.54 -0.51 -4.13
CA ILE A 135 0.81 -1.95 -4.20
C ILE A 135 0.00 -2.59 -5.34
N SER A 136 -1.26 -2.20 -5.50
CA SER A 136 -2.10 -2.65 -6.62
C SER A 136 -1.50 -2.27 -7.97
N LEU A 137 -1.00 -1.04 -8.10
CA LEU A 137 -0.30 -0.59 -9.30
C LEU A 137 0.95 -1.42 -9.57
N LEU A 138 1.77 -1.70 -8.54
CA LEU A 138 2.97 -2.51 -8.68
C LEU A 138 2.66 -3.93 -9.14
N ILE A 139 1.59 -4.55 -8.63
CA ILE A 139 1.13 -5.87 -9.08
C ILE A 139 0.75 -5.82 -10.57
N LEU A 140 -0.03 -4.81 -10.99
CA LEU A 140 -0.39 -4.64 -12.40
C LEU A 140 0.85 -4.44 -13.28
N LEU A 141 1.78 -3.57 -12.88
CA LEU A 141 3.02 -3.31 -13.60
C LEU A 141 3.94 -4.52 -13.63
N ALA A 142 3.86 -5.42 -12.66
CA ALA A 142 4.63 -6.66 -12.66
C ALA A 142 4.10 -7.67 -13.69
N ALA A 143 2.80 -7.70 -13.91
CA ALA A 143 2.18 -8.58 -14.91
C ALA A 143 2.13 -7.96 -16.32
N ALA A 144 2.24 -6.64 -16.45
CA ALA A 144 2.10 -5.94 -17.72
C ALA A 144 3.13 -6.34 -18.81
N PRO A 145 4.42 -6.58 -18.52
CA PRO A 145 5.42 -6.85 -19.57
C PRO A 145 5.11 -8.11 -20.38
N THR A 146 4.59 -9.16 -19.75
CA THR A 146 4.21 -10.40 -20.45
C THR A 146 2.99 -10.21 -21.34
N THR A 147 1.96 -9.53 -20.83
CA THR A 147 0.79 -9.14 -21.64
C THR A 147 1.19 -8.26 -22.82
N VAL A 148 2.00 -7.22 -22.60
CA VAL A 148 2.47 -6.31 -23.66
C VAL A 148 3.29 -7.07 -24.70
N HIS A 149 4.17 -7.99 -24.28
CA HIS A 149 4.96 -8.80 -25.21
C HIS A 149 4.09 -9.61 -26.16
N VAL A 150 3.05 -10.28 -25.64
CA VAL A 150 2.07 -11.01 -26.45
C VAL A 150 1.30 -10.06 -27.37
N LEU A 151 0.85 -8.90 -26.87
CA LEU A 151 0.10 -7.91 -27.67
C LEU A 151 0.92 -7.33 -28.82
N LEU A 152 2.25 -7.35 -28.72
CA LEU A 152 3.16 -6.99 -29.81
C LEU A 152 3.38 -8.14 -30.82
N GLY A 153 2.63 -9.23 -30.70
CA GLY A 153 2.75 -10.42 -31.55
C GLY A 153 4.03 -11.22 -31.30
N ARG A 154 4.70 -11.02 -30.17
CA ARG A 154 5.99 -11.66 -29.87
C ARG A 154 5.79 -12.94 -29.08
N THR A 155 6.37 -14.01 -29.58
CA THR A 155 6.37 -15.35 -28.97
C THR A 155 7.76 -15.78 -28.48
N ALA A 156 8.79 -15.00 -28.81
CA ALA A 156 10.17 -15.23 -28.37
C ALA A 156 10.34 -15.01 -26.86
N GLY A 157 11.49 -15.41 -26.33
CA GLY A 157 11.87 -15.14 -24.95
C GLY A 157 12.01 -13.64 -24.65
N LEU A 158 11.74 -13.30 -23.40
CA LEU A 158 12.04 -12.00 -22.81
C LEU A 158 13.52 -11.93 -22.40
N PRO A 159 14.10 -10.73 -22.26
CA PRO A 159 15.45 -10.59 -21.72
C PRO A 159 15.54 -11.25 -20.33
N TRP A 160 16.61 -12.01 -20.08
CA TRP A 160 16.79 -12.79 -18.85
C TRP A 160 16.70 -11.95 -17.56
N TRP A 161 17.08 -10.67 -17.63
CA TRP A 161 17.04 -9.76 -16.49
C TRP A 161 15.65 -9.20 -16.19
N LEU A 162 14.67 -9.33 -17.11
CA LEU A 162 13.39 -8.66 -16.98
C LEU A 162 12.56 -9.23 -15.83
N MET A 163 12.44 -10.56 -15.71
CA MET A 163 11.70 -11.20 -14.62
C MET A 163 12.32 -10.90 -13.24
N PRO A 164 13.64 -11.07 -13.05
CA PRO A 164 14.32 -10.63 -11.84
C PRO A 164 14.11 -9.15 -11.51
N LEU A 165 14.22 -8.27 -12.50
CA LEU A 165 14.05 -6.82 -12.29
C LEU A 165 12.63 -6.48 -11.85
N VAL A 166 11.63 -7.02 -12.54
CA VAL A 166 10.21 -6.79 -12.23
C VAL A 166 9.88 -7.29 -10.83
N PHE A 167 10.32 -8.51 -10.48
CA PHE A 167 10.10 -9.07 -9.16
C PHE A 167 10.82 -8.25 -8.07
N THR A 168 12.07 -7.84 -8.30
CA THR A 168 12.83 -6.97 -7.40
C THR A 168 12.09 -5.64 -7.19
N GLY A 169 11.64 -5.03 -8.28
CA GLY A 169 10.87 -3.78 -8.28
C GLY A 169 9.56 -3.91 -7.51
N LEU A 170 8.85 -5.03 -7.63
CA LEU A 170 7.66 -5.33 -6.85
C LEU A 170 8.00 -5.45 -5.35
N MET A 171 8.98 -6.27 -4.98
CA MET A 171 9.35 -6.49 -3.58
C MET A 171 9.79 -5.19 -2.88
N VAL A 172 10.78 -4.50 -3.45
CA VAL A 172 11.28 -3.22 -2.91
C VAL A 172 10.19 -2.15 -2.97
N GLY A 173 9.43 -2.13 -4.06
CA GLY A 173 8.33 -1.20 -4.29
C GLY A 173 7.23 -1.32 -3.24
N VAL A 174 6.90 -2.53 -2.76
CA VAL A 174 5.90 -2.72 -1.68
C VAL A 174 6.36 -2.03 -0.38
N PHE A 175 7.63 -2.21 0.02
CA PHE A 175 8.17 -1.54 1.20
C PHE A 175 8.21 -0.02 1.02
N ALA A 176 8.58 0.46 -0.17
CA ALA A 176 8.59 1.88 -0.49
C ALA A 176 7.16 2.46 -0.48
N ALA A 177 6.18 1.78 -1.08
CA ALA A 177 4.77 2.19 -1.11
C ALA A 177 4.22 2.35 0.31
N LEU A 178 4.42 1.35 1.17
CA LEU A 178 4.03 1.42 2.58
C LEU A 178 4.72 2.59 3.29
N SER A 179 6.04 2.68 3.22
CA SER A 179 6.82 3.67 3.97
C SER A 179 6.53 5.11 3.52
N LEU A 180 6.50 5.35 2.21
CA LEU A 180 6.33 6.69 1.64
C LEU A 180 4.88 7.17 1.78
N SER A 181 3.88 6.31 1.57
CA SER A 181 2.48 6.68 1.80
C SER A 181 2.22 7.00 3.27
N MET A 182 2.69 6.16 4.21
CA MET A 182 2.49 6.44 5.64
C MET A 182 3.20 7.73 6.07
N ARG A 183 4.41 8.01 5.57
CA ARG A 183 5.12 9.27 5.85
C ARG A 183 4.42 10.49 5.26
N HIS A 184 3.98 10.40 4.01
CA HIS A 184 3.27 11.50 3.33
C HIS A 184 1.99 11.87 4.08
N TRP A 185 1.17 10.87 4.40
CA TRP A 185 -0.12 11.09 5.05
C TRP A 185 0.01 11.40 6.56
N ARG A 186 1.13 11.02 7.18
CA ARG A 186 1.49 11.50 8.53
C ARG A 186 1.76 13.00 8.54
N ARG A 187 2.60 13.49 7.63
CA ARG A 187 2.86 14.93 7.50
C ARG A 187 1.58 15.70 7.23
N TRP A 188 0.74 15.21 6.31
CA TRP A 188 -0.57 15.82 6.05
C TRP A 188 -1.43 15.93 7.33
N SER A 189 -1.48 14.88 8.16
CA SER A 189 -2.24 14.94 9.42
C SER A 189 -1.64 15.89 10.45
N GLU A 190 -0.31 16.01 10.50
CA GLU A 190 0.40 16.96 11.38
C GLU A 190 0.11 18.41 10.95
N ASP A 191 0.15 18.69 9.64
CA ASP A 191 -0.14 20.00 9.07
C ASP A 191 -1.60 20.40 9.34
N VAL A 192 -2.56 19.49 9.11
CA VAL A 192 -3.99 19.74 9.34
C VAL A 192 -4.29 19.92 10.83
N ALA A 193 -3.67 19.13 11.71
CA ALA A 193 -3.85 19.31 13.15
C ALA A 193 -3.36 20.69 13.60
N THR A 194 -2.22 21.14 13.07
CA THR A 194 -1.65 22.46 13.33
C THR A 194 -2.56 23.58 12.80
N GLU A 195 -3.09 23.46 11.58
CA GLU A 195 -4.03 24.43 10.98
C GLU A 195 -5.30 24.60 11.82
N LEU A 196 -5.78 23.51 12.44
CA LEU A 196 -6.97 23.50 13.30
C LEU A 196 -6.68 23.87 14.76
N GLY A 197 -5.43 24.20 15.11
CA GLY A 197 -5.03 24.48 16.49
C GLY A 197 -5.10 23.27 17.42
N HIS A 198 -5.09 22.05 16.87
CA HIS A 198 -5.10 20.81 17.63
C HIS A 198 -3.68 20.40 18.01
N HIS A 199 -3.43 20.27 19.31
CA HIS A 199 -2.15 19.82 19.84
C HIS A 199 -2.33 18.52 20.61
N ALA A 200 -1.39 17.58 20.41
CA ALA A 200 -1.32 16.38 21.22
C ALA A 200 -1.02 16.75 22.67
N SER A 201 -1.76 16.16 23.60
CA SER A 201 -1.39 16.13 25.01
C SER A 201 -0.05 15.41 25.21
N ALA A 202 0.58 15.60 26.38
CA ALA A 202 1.81 14.90 26.72
C ALA A 202 1.64 13.37 26.68
N GLN A 203 0.50 12.88 27.16
CA GLN A 203 0.16 11.46 27.14
C GLN A 203 -0.03 10.93 25.70
N GLU A 204 -0.74 11.65 24.84
CA GLU A 204 -0.92 11.24 23.44
C GLU A 204 0.39 11.20 22.66
N ARG A 205 1.31 12.14 22.95
CA ARG A 205 2.65 12.17 22.35
C ARG A 205 3.51 10.99 22.81
N ALA A 206 3.57 10.76 24.12
CA ALA A 206 4.30 9.63 24.69
C ALA A 206 3.76 8.29 24.15
N GLU A 207 2.43 8.17 24.04
CA GLU A 207 1.80 7.01 23.42
C GLU A 207 2.17 6.90 21.93
N GLU A 208 2.14 7.98 21.15
CA GLU A 208 2.49 7.89 19.73
C GLU A 208 3.97 7.52 19.48
N GLU A 209 4.90 7.98 20.30
CA GLU A 209 6.33 7.66 20.17
C GLU A 209 6.63 6.16 20.29
N ARG A 210 5.74 5.41 20.95
CA ARG A 210 5.80 3.94 21.03
C ARG A 210 5.41 3.23 19.74
N TRP A 211 4.90 3.91 18.73
CA TRP A 211 4.40 3.28 17.50
C TRP A 211 5.07 3.83 16.26
N THR A 212 5.49 2.93 15.37
CA THR A 212 5.96 3.31 14.05
C THR A 212 4.81 3.78 13.17
N ALA A 213 5.16 4.49 12.10
CA ALA A 213 4.20 4.90 11.07
C ALA A 213 3.49 3.71 10.40
N THR A 214 3.99 2.47 10.52
CA THR A 214 3.37 1.26 9.94
C THR A 214 2.59 0.44 10.99
N GLY A 215 2.41 0.95 12.21
CA GLY A 215 1.65 0.26 13.27
C GLY A 215 2.43 -0.87 13.97
N MET A 216 3.76 -0.85 13.90
CA MET A 216 4.61 -1.71 14.73
C MET A 216 4.96 -0.98 16.01
N MET A 217 5.16 -1.70 17.11
CA MET A 217 5.59 -1.08 18.36
C MET A 217 7.09 -0.81 18.34
N ASN A 218 7.52 0.24 19.01
CA ASN A 218 8.90 0.70 19.11
C ASN A 218 9.21 1.11 20.56
N ASP A 219 9.04 0.17 21.49
CA ASP A 219 9.33 0.38 22.91
C ASP A 219 10.47 -0.58 23.33
N PRO A 220 11.66 -0.06 23.72
CA PRO A 220 12.76 -0.90 24.18
C PRO A 220 12.52 -1.52 25.57
N ASP A 221 11.65 -0.93 26.38
CA ASP A 221 11.35 -1.39 27.74
C ASP A 221 10.34 -2.54 27.74
N GLU A 222 9.62 -2.74 26.64
CA GLU A 222 8.73 -3.88 26.42
C GLU A 222 9.49 -5.06 25.76
N PRO A 223 9.81 -6.14 26.49
CA PRO A 223 10.68 -7.20 25.98
C PRO A 223 9.99 -8.12 24.95
N ASN A 224 8.66 -8.18 24.92
CA ASN A 224 7.94 -9.12 24.07
C ASN A 224 8.10 -8.79 22.58
N ILE A 225 8.33 -9.82 21.76
CA ILE A 225 8.44 -9.68 20.30
C ILE A 225 7.05 -9.46 19.69
N VAL A 226 6.06 -10.23 20.13
CA VAL A 226 4.67 -10.16 19.65
C VAL A 226 3.84 -9.49 20.72
N VAL A 227 3.19 -8.40 20.36
CA VAL A 227 2.37 -7.59 21.28
C VAL A 227 1.03 -7.27 20.65
N ASN A 228 0.05 -6.86 21.47
CA ASN A 228 -1.24 -6.42 20.95
C ASN A 228 -1.08 -5.15 20.11
N LYS A 229 -1.88 -5.01 19.06
CA LYS A 229 -1.95 -3.77 18.28
C LYS A 229 -2.47 -2.64 19.15
N ARG A 230 -2.06 -1.42 18.79
CA ARG A 230 -2.53 -0.18 19.40
C ARG A 230 -4.05 -0.14 19.44
N GLU A 231 -4.59 0.29 20.57
CA GLU A 231 -6.03 0.54 20.69
C GLU A 231 -6.51 1.49 19.59
N GLY A 232 -7.60 1.11 18.90
CA GLY A 232 -8.14 1.87 17.79
C GLY A 232 -7.46 1.69 16.43
N TYR A 233 -6.45 0.81 16.32
CA TYR A 233 -5.78 0.42 15.05
C TYR A 233 -6.21 -0.99 14.56
N GLY A 234 -7.38 -1.45 15.04
CA GLY A 234 -7.94 -2.77 14.75
C GLY A 234 -7.56 -3.82 15.80
N VAL A 235 -8.00 -5.05 15.57
CA VAL A 235 -7.77 -6.20 16.47
C VAL A 235 -6.56 -7.01 15.99
N GLY A 236 -5.84 -7.62 16.93
CA GLY A 236 -4.76 -8.58 16.67
C GLY A 236 -3.42 -8.15 17.25
N THR A 237 -2.36 -8.81 16.80
CA THR A 237 -1.00 -8.60 17.28
C THR A 237 -0.11 -7.93 16.22
N THR A 238 0.99 -7.33 16.68
CA THR A 238 2.06 -6.74 15.88
C THR A 238 3.42 -7.11 16.47
N VAL A 239 4.49 -6.68 15.80
CA VAL A 239 5.87 -6.88 16.27
C VAL A 239 6.36 -5.65 17.00
N ASN A 240 7.03 -5.84 18.13
CA ASN A 240 7.83 -4.80 18.77
C ASN A 240 9.22 -4.72 18.15
N ILE A 241 9.47 -3.73 17.31
CA ILE A 241 10.79 -3.49 16.73
C ILE A 241 11.74 -2.73 17.68
N GLY A 242 11.22 -2.23 18.81
CA GLY A 242 12.00 -1.64 19.89
C GLY A 242 12.83 -2.69 20.61
N SER A 243 12.30 -3.90 20.80
CA SER A 243 13.03 -5.00 21.43
C SER A 243 14.14 -5.56 20.52
N PRO A 244 15.28 -6.05 21.08
CA PRO A 244 16.35 -6.66 20.29
C PRO A 244 15.90 -7.87 19.46
N GLY A 245 14.93 -8.65 19.97
CA GLY A 245 14.34 -9.79 19.29
C GLY A 245 13.52 -9.38 18.07
N GLY A 246 12.54 -8.48 18.27
CA GLY A 246 11.67 -8.06 17.17
C GLY A 246 12.39 -7.22 16.12
N ARG A 247 13.43 -6.46 16.51
CA ARG A 247 14.30 -5.77 15.55
C ARG A 247 15.06 -6.72 14.63
N ARG A 248 15.61 -7.81 15.17
CA ARG A 248 16.27 -8.86 14.38
C ARG A 248 15.28 -9.56 13.45
N LEU A 249 14.10 -9.89 13.96
CA LEU A 249 13.02 -10.49 13.17
C LEU A 249 12.62 -9.59 11.99
N TYR A 250 12.35 -8.30 12.24
CA TYR A 250 11.98 -7.34 11.20
C TYR A 250 13.08 -7.17 10.15
N ARG A 251 14.35 -7.00 10.57
CA ARG A 251 15.48 -6.90 9.63
C ARG A 251 15.66 -8.17 8.81
N GLY A 252 15.51 -9.34 9.43
CA GLY A 252 15.55 -10.62 8.73
C GLY A 252 14.43 -10.74 7.68
N PHE A 253 13.20 -10.35 8.04
CA PHE A 253 12.07 -10.31 7.12
C PHE A 253 12.36 -9.38 5.92
N VAL A 254 12.80 -8.15 6.15
CA VAL A 254 13.14 -7.21 5.08
C VAL A 254 14.29 -7.75 4.23
N LEU A 255 15.33 -8.31 4.83
CA LEU A 255 16.47 -8.87 4.11
C LEU A 255 16.04 -10.02 3.20
N VAL A 256 15.21 -10.95 3.69
CA VAL A 256 14.72 -12.07 2.89
C VAL A 256 13.89 -11.59 1.72
N PHE A 257 12.90 -10.71 1.95
CA PHE A 257 11.96 -10.32 0.89
C PHE A 257 12.52 -9.27 -0.07
N ALA A 258 13.30 -8.30 0.41
CA ALA A 258 13.83 -7.22 -0.42
C ALA A 258 15.19 -7.56 -1.07
N VAL A 259 15.92 -8.55 -0.56
CA VAL A 259 17.26 -8.91 -1.07
C VAL A 259 17.37 -10.40 -1.38
N GLY A 260 17.06 -11.28 -0.42
CA GLY A 260 17.27 -12.73 -0.57
C GLY A 260 16.49 -13.35 -1.72
N LEU A 261 15.16 -13.20 -1.75
CA LEU A 261 14.31 -13.73 -2.81
C LEU A 261 14.65 -13.11 -4.19
N PRO A 262 14.82 -11.78 -4.33
CA PRO A 262 15.37 -11.20 -5.55
C PRO A 262 16.71 -11.80 -5.98
N ALA A 263 17.67 -11.93 -5.07
CA ALA A 263 19.00 -12.46 -5.38
C ALA A 263 18.94 -13.90 -5.90
N VAL A 264 18.11 -14.76 -5.30
CA VAL A 264 17.86 -16.11 -5.80
C VAL A 264 17.36 -16.04 -7.24
N LEU A 265 16.36 -15.19 -7.52
CA LEU A 265 15.80 -15.08 -8.86
C LEU A 265 16.82 -14.55 -9.90
N TRP A 266 17.65 -13.57 -9.53
CA TRP A 266 18.75 -13.08 -10.35
C TRP A 266 19.78 -14.18 -10.66
N ILE A 267 20.16 -14.98 -9.67
CA ILE A 267 21.10 -16.10 -9.84
C ILE A 267 20.50 -17.17 -10.75
N THR A 268 19.24 -17.55 -10.55
CA THR A 268 18.60 -18.60 -11.36
C THR A 268 18.29 -18.17 -12.78
N ALA A 269 18.13 -16.86 -13.02
CA ALA A 269 17.89 -16.31 -14.35
C ALA A 269 19.17 -16.14 -15.18
N TRP A 270 20.34 -16.15 -14.54
CA TRP A 270 21.62 -15.88 -15.21
C TRP A 270 21.93 -16.93 -16.29
N PRO A 271 22.25 -16.52 -17.53
CA PRO A 271 22.42 -17.46 -18.66
C PRO A 271 23.74 -18.25 -18.66
N GLY A 272 24.68 -17.99 -17.74
CA GLY A 272 26.01 -18.59 -17.72
C GLY A 272 27.04 -17.68 -18.38
#